data_AF-A0A6P4I5V0-F1
#
_entry.id   AF-A0A6P4I5V0-F1
#
_cell.length_a   1.000
_cell.length_b   1.000
_cell.length_c   1.000
_cell.angle_alpha   90.00
_cell.angle_beta   90.00
_cell.angle_gamma   90.00
#
_symmetry.space_group_name_H-M   'P 1'
#
loop_
_entity.id
_entity.type
_entity.pdbx_description
1 polymer ?
#
loop_
_entity_poly.entity_id
_entity_poly.type
_entity_poly.pdbx_seq_one_letter_code
_entity_poly.pdbx_strand_id
1 'polypeptide(L)'
;MGYGYGGLLLLVLAAGLPPTAFGWMAHFRPSKLRLPMGNSTQVQLFLGNVAPSTLQQPDRFVFRLQSLNEGLARVPEENATIPLSLFDPQTRDWSGPIVIEAHFLGLTNVTVRLHDLRLNTSELPTNWSNDSQLEVTVQRPNRVLDHIFLGSIIVLMSLLYINFGAALNLEVLRGLVTRPIGPCIGLVMQLVGMPLLSYALGVFIFPQSPAMQLGLFFTGISPSGGASNTWAAVLGGNIHLSVLMTTVGNVAAFATIPLWTFTLGQLIFERAGMEVPYRKIATYCAGLIVPLIIGLVIQKRSSRLTRVLVRLLKPISATLLLIIIVFAIITNYYLFYLFSWQIAVAGLALPSLGYIFAWLASKLLHQNAADALTIAIEVGIQNTGIAIFLLLGALGSPVGDITTVVPVAVAVMTPLPLLGIYVYNRCCRHKISEGSAGEAERIV
;
A
#
# COMPACT_ATOMS: atom_id res chain seq x y z
N MET A 1 13.75 58.46 23.29
CA MET A 1 14.50 59.10 22.20
C MET A 1 15.47 58.07 21.63
N GLY A 2 15.55 57.93 20.31
CA GLY A 2 16.63 57.19 19.65
C GLY A 2 16.17 55.95 18.86
N TYR A 3 15.46 56.19 17.76
CA TYR A 3 15.32 55.26 16.65
C TYR A 3 16.66 55.10 15.92
N GLY A 4 16.89 53.92 15.34
CA GLY A 4 17.54 53.82 14.02
C GLY A 4 18.81 52.99 13.93
N TYR A 5 18.67 51.69 13.67
CA TYR A 5 19.65 50.87 12.92
C TYR A 5 18.96 49.67 12.21
N GLY A 6 17.81 49.93 11.55
CA GLY A 6 17.05 48.89 10.84
C GLY A 6 16.84 49.14 9.35
N GLY A 7 17.54 50.11 8.74
CA GLY A 7 17.16 50.66 7.44
C GLY A 7 18.17 50.54 6.29
N LEU A 8 19.40 50.05 6.51
CA LEU A 8 20.46 50.23 5.49
C LEU A 8 20.91 48.97 4.73
N LEU A 9 20.34 47.79 4.99
CA LEU A 9 20.63 46.58 4.20
C LEU A 9 19.53 46.21 3.19
N LEU A 10 18.41 46.95 3.17
CA LEU A 10 17.26 46.72 2.27
C LEU A 10 17.22 47.68 1.06
N LEU A 11 18.20 48.58 0.93
CA LEU A 11 18.24 49.65 -0.08
C LEU A 11 19.38 49.51 -1.10
N VAL A 12 19.89 48.29 -1.32
CA VAL A 12 20.80 47.96 -2.43
C VAL A 12 20.14 47.05 -3.49
N LEU A 13 18.86 46.68 -3.31
CA LEU A 13 18.08 45.88 -4.28
C LEU A 13 17.04 46.70 -5.06
N ALA A 14 17.18 48.02 -5.11
CA ALA A 14 16.29 48.91 -5.86
C ALA A 14 17.00 49.61 -7.04
N ALA A 15 17.98 48.95 -7.65
CA ALA A 15 18.61 49.39 -8.89
C ALA A 15 18.16 48.51 -10.06
N GLY A 16 17.15 48.98 -10.79
CA GLY A 16 17.03 48.80 -12.25
C GLY A 16 16.99 47.38 -12.80
N LEU A 17 15.95 46.60 -12.47
CA LEU A 17 15.36 45.67 -13.43
C LEU A 17 13.88 46.08 -13.58
N PRO A 18 13.39 46.34 -14.81
CA PRO A 18 11.98 46.63 -15.00
C PRO A 18 11.18 45.42 -14.52
N PRO A 19 10.01 45.62 -13.87
CA PRO A 19 9.12 44.51 -13.61
C PRO A 19 8.79 43.89 -14.97
N THR A 20 9.09 42.61 -15.17
CA THR A 20 8.62 41.84 -16.32
C THR A 20 7.10 41.70 -16.18
N ALA A 21 6.37 42.77 -16.53
CA ALA A 21 4.93 42.93 -16.35
C ALA A 21 4.09 42.09 -17.31
N PHE A 22 4.69 41.09 -17.97
CA PHE A 22 4.03 40.22 -18.92
C PHE A 22 4.28 38.76 -18.51
N GLY A 23 3.30 38.19 -17.81
CA GLY A 23 3.26 36.76 -17.51
C GLY A 23 2.23 36.02 -18.35
N TRP A 24 2.57 34.85 -18.86
CA TRP A 24 1.65 34.00 -19.64
C TRP A 24 0.96 32.98 -18.73
N MET A 25 -0.20 32.50 -19.18
CA MET A 25 -1.02 31.52 -18.46
C MET A 25 -1.34 30.30 -19.31
N ALA A 26 -1.50 29.16 -18.65
CA ALA A 26 -2.00 27.92 -19.24
C ALA A 26 -3.21 27.44 -18.45
N HIS A 27 -4.24 26.97 -19.15
CA HIS A 27 -5.43 26.43 -18.53
C HIS A 27 -5.94 25.22 -19.31
N PHE A 28 -6.05 24.08 -18.62
CA PHE A 28 -6.60 22.85 -19.19
C PHE A 28 -8.10 22.71 -18.90
N ARG A 29 -8.88 22.26 -19.89
CA ARG A 29 -10.31 21.95 -19.74
C ARG A 29 -10.58 20.52 -20.21
N PRO A 30 -10.92 19.59 -19.29
CA PRO A 30 -10.95 19.73 -17.82
C PRO A 30 -9.55 19.86 -17.19
N SER A 31 -9.45 20.40 -15.97
CA SER A 31 -8.18 20.52 -15.21
C SER A 31 -7.72 19.21 -14.56
N LYS A 32 -8.66 18.26 -14.39
CA LYS A 32 -8.40 16.90 -13.96
C LYS A 32 -8.93 15.93 -15.00
N LEU A 33 -8.08 14.98 -15.38
CA LEU A 33 -8.38 14.01 -16.43
C LEU A 33 -8.25 12.59 -15.90
N ARG A 34 -9.27 11.77 -16.13
CA ARG A 34 -9.24 10.34 -15.81
C ARG A 34 -9.26 9.54 -17.10
N LEU A 35 -8.20 8.79 -17.38
CA LEU A 35 -8.15 7.89 -18.54
C LEU A 35 -8.00 6.42 -18.14
N PRO A 36 -8.66 5.52 -18.86
CA PRO A 36 -8.29 4.12 -18.83
C PRO A 36 -6.92 3.91 -19.50
N MET A 37 -6.12 3.02 -18.92
CA MET A 37 -4.83 2.59 -19.47
C MET A 37 -4.99 2.05 -20.90
N GLY A 38 -4.11 2.47 -21.81
CA GLY A 38 -4.11 2.09 -23.22
C GLY A 38 -5.04 2.94 -24.10
N ASN A 39 -5.78 3.88 -23.53
CA ASN A 39 -6.61 4.81 -24.28
C ASN A 39 -5.92 6.17 -24.44
N SER A 40 -6.38 6.92 -25.44
CA SER A 40 -6.05 8.33 -25.62
C SER A 40 -7.32 9.18 -25.59
N THR A 41 -7.18 10.45 -25.23
CA THR A 41 -8.28 11.40 -25.28
C THR A 41 -7.78 12.80 -25.58
N GLN A 42 -8.69 13.67 -26.01
CA GLN A 42 -8.41 15.06 -26.29
C GLN A 42 -8.80 15.95 -25.11
N VAL A 43 -7.90 16.85 -24.74
CA VAL A 43 -8.13 17.88 -23.72
C VAL A 43 -7.95 19.25 -24.37
N GLN A 44 -8.84 20.19 -24.08
CA GLN A 44 -8.68 21.55 -24.55
C GLN A 44 -7.64 22.27 -23.70
N LEU A 45 -6.59 22.78 -24.33
CA LEU A 45 -5.61 23.66 -23.70
C LEU A 45 -5.83 25.09 -24.19
N PHE A 46 -5.89 26.02 -23.24
CA PHE A 46 -5.85 27.45 -23.49
C PHE A 46 -4.51 28.01 -23.02
N LEU A 47 -3.83 28.74 -23.90
CA LEU A 47 -2.61 29.49 -23.61
C LEU A 47 -2.92 30.97 -23.86
N GLY A 48 -2.64 31.81 -22.87
CA GLY A 48 -3.01 33.22 -23.01
C GLY A 48 -2.08 34.19 -22.31
N ASN A 49 -2.32 35.47 -22.59
CA ASN A 49 -1.53 36.60 -22.08
C ASN A 49 -0.03 36.53 -22.40
N VAL A 50 0.32 35.98 -23.58
CA VAL A 50 1.71 35.90 -24.02
C VAL A 50 2.28 37.30 -24.29
N ALA A 51 3.53 37.55 -23.88
CA ALA A 51 4.17 38.85 -24.05
C ALA A 51 4.31 39.20 -25.55
N PRO A 52 4.03 40.45 -25.96
CA PRO A 52 4.20 40.85 -27.37
C PRO A 52 5.63 40.65 -27.89
N SER A 53 6.64 40.88 -27.04
CA SER A 53 8.05 40.64 -27.36
C SER A 53 8.37 39.18 -27.68
N THR A 54 7.64 38.25 -27.06
CA THR A 54 7.78 36.81 -27.30
C THR A 54 7.14 36.42 -28.63
N LEU A 55 5.94 36.95 -28.92
CA LEU A 55 5.22 36.71 -30.18
C LEU A 55 5.96 37.25 -31.42
N GLN A 56 6.75 38.33 -31.27
CA GLN A 56 7.57 38.89 -32.33
C GLN A 56 8.80 38.03 -32.68
N GLN A 57 9.10 36.97 -31.91
CA GLN A 57 10.25 36.07 -32.13
C GLN A 57 9.79 34.61 -32.29
N PRO A 58 9.00 34.27 -33.33
CA PRO A 58 8.39 32.96 -33.50
C PRO A 58 9.41 31.82 -33.67
N ASP A 59 10.61 32.11 -34.20
CA ASP A 59 11.68 31.12 -34.39
C ASP A 59 12.52 30.88 -33.12
N ARG A 60 12.33 31.70 -32.08
CA ARG A 60 13.10 31.60 -30.83
C ARG A 60 12.33 30.87 -29.74
N PHE A 61 11.03 31.10 -29.63
CA PHE A 61 10.23 30.63 -28.52
C PHE A 61 9.20 29.60 -28.99
N VAL A 62 9.04 28.52 -28.22
CA VAL A 62 8.03 27.48 -28.49
C VAL A 62 7.41 27.01 -27.18
N PHE A 63 6.11 26.74 -27.19
CA PHE A 63 5.47 26.07 -26.07
C PHE A 63 5.64 24.56 -26.21
N ARG A 64 6.13 23.90 -25.16
CA ARG A 64 6.25 22.45 -25.12
C ARG A 64 5.48 21.89 -23.93
N LEU A 65 4.70 20.85 -24.20
CA LEU A 65 4.06 20.05 -23.17
C LEU A 65 5.02 18.97 -22.70
N GLN A 66 5.13 18.83 -21.37
CA GLN A 66 5.96 17.83 -20.73
C GLN A 66 5.16 17.15 -19.63
N SER A 67 5.12 15.82 -19.68
CA SER A 67 4.64 14.99 -18.58
C SER A 67 5.75 14.81 -17.55
N LEU A 68 5.43 14.89 -16.26
CA LEU A 68 6.38 14.56 -15.19
C LEU A 68 6.87 13.11 -15.27
N ASN A 69 6.02 12.21 -15.79
CA ASN A 69 6.35 10.80 -16.00
C ASN A 69 5.73 10.31 -17.32
N GLU A 70 6.54 10.31 -18.37
CA GLU A 70 6.13 9.85 -19.72
C GLU A 70 5.75 8.37 -19.76
N GLY A 71 6.23 7.56 -18.81
CA GLY A 71 5.85 6.15 -18.70
C GLY A 71 4.41 5.94 -18.23
N LEU A 72 3.81 6.94 -17.56
CA LEU A 72 2.41 6.89 -17.11
C LEU A 72 1.47 7.48 -18.16
N ALA A 73 1.72 8.72 -18.55
CA ALA A 73 0.98 9.39 -19.61
C ALA A 73 1.91 10.27 -20.43
N ARG A 74 1.70 10.27 -21.75
CA ARG A 74 2.53 10.98 -22.72
C ARG A 74 1.66 11.89 -23.60
N VAL A 75 2.23 13.01 -23.99
CA VAL A 75 1.70 13.81 -25.11
C VAL A 75 2.47 13.36 -26.35
N PRO A 76 1.80 12.88 -27.42
CA PRO A 76 2.45 12.49 -28.67
C PRO A 76 3.35 13.62 -29.19
N GLU A 77 4.51 13.28 -29.75
CA GLU A 77 5.50 14.30 -30.19
C GLU A 77 4.91 15.31 -31.17
N GLU A 78 4.00 14.86 -32.04
CA GLU A 78 3.28 15.70 -33.00
C GLU A 78 2.44 16.80 -32.32
N ASN A 79 1.92 16.54 -31.12
CA ASN A 79 1.10 17.47 -30.34
C ASN A 79 1.85 18.10 -29.16
N ALA A 80 3.12 17.70 -28.93
CA ALA A 80 3.88 18.12 -27.76
C ALA A 80 4.44 19.53 -27.90
N THR A 81 4.54 20.06 -29.13
CA THR A 81 5.07 21.40 -29.42
C THR A 81 4.02 22.27 -30.08
N ILE A 82 3.77 23.46 -29.52
CA ILE A 82 2.86 24.46 -30.07
C ILE A 82 3.70 25.66 -30.51
N PRO A 83 3.88 25.87 -31.83
CA PRO A 83 4.61 27.01 -32.34
C PRO A 83 3.82 28.31 -32.14
N LEU A 84 4.53 29.42 -31.95
CA LEU A 84 3.91 30.73 -31.75
C LEU A 84 3.18 31.25 -33.00
N SER A 85 3.42 30.68 -34.18
CA SER A 85 2.73 31.03 -35.42
C SER A 85 1.22 30.74 -35.39
N LEU A 86 0.77 29.88 -34.48
CA LEU A 86 -0.64 29.52 -34.33
C LEU A 86 -1.41 30.50 -33.44
N PHE A 87 -0.73 31.41 -32.74
CA PHE A 87 -1.37 32.37 -31.84
C PHE A 87 -2.02 33.50 -32.64
N ASP A 88 -3.18 33.94 -32.16
CA ASP A 88 -3.83 35.11 -32.75
C ASP A 88 -3.05 36.39 -32.37
N PRO A 89 -2.55 37.16 -33.35
CA PRO A 89 -1.76 38.36 -33.09
C PRO A 89 -2.52 39.46 -32.33
N GLN A 90 -3.86 39.48 -32.41
CA GLN A 90 -4.69 40.51 -31.76
C GLN A 90 -5.02 40.15 -30.31
N THR A 91 -5.42 38.91 -30.07
CA THR A 91 -5.81 38.44 -28.73
C THR A 91 -4.62 37.93 -27.91
N ARG A 92 -3.51 37.55 -28.55
CA ARG A 92 -2.28 36.97 -27.95
C ARG A 92 -2.52 35.64 -27.26
N ASP A 93 -3.56 34.94 -27.68
CA ASP A 93 -4.04 33.72 -27.09
C ASP A 93 -4.08 32.59 -28.15
N TRP A 94 -4.04 31.35 -27.66
CA TRP A 94 -4.21 30.14 -28.45
C TRP A 94 -5.09 29.15 -27.68
N SER A 95 -5.99 28.49 -28.39
CA SER A 95 -6.80 27.41 -27.84
C SER A 95 -6.86 26.26 -28.82
N GLY A 96 -6.62 25.03 -28.34
CA GLY A 96 -6.69 23.85 -29.20
C GLY A 96 -6.80 22.53 -28.44
N PRO A 97 -7.27 21.48 -29.14
CA PRO A 97 -7.30 20.13 -28.57
C PRO A 97 -5.89 19.53 -28.55
N ILE A 98 -5.55 18.87 -27.45
CA ILE A 98 -4.30 18.14 -27.27
C ILE A 98 -4.61 16.70 -26.91
N VAL A 99 -3.98 15.77 -27.62
CA VAL A 99 -4.12 14.34 -27.33
C VAL A 99 -3.19 13.95 -26.19
N ILE A 100 -3.73 13.20 -25.24
CA ILE A 100 -2.97 12.61 -24.13
C ILE A 100 -3.16 11.11 -24.20
N GLU A 101 -2.05 10.38 -24.23
CA GLU A 101 -2.00 8.92 -24.26
C GLU A 101 -1.69 8.39 -22.87
N ALA A 102 -2.51 7.47 -22.39
CA ALA A 102 -2.31 6.81 -21.10
C ALA A 102 -1.62 5.46 -21.33
N HIS A 103 -0.39 5.31 -20.84
CA HIS A 103 0.41 4.09 -21.02
C HIS A 103 0.34 3.15 -19.81
N PHE A 104 0.44 3.69 -18.59
CA PHE A 104 0.52 2.88 -17.39
C PHE A 104 -0.20 3.49 -16.19
N LEU A 105 -0.64 2.62 -15.28
CA LEU A 105 -1.33 2.94 -14.02
C LEU A 105 -0.57 3.95 -13.16
N GLY A 106 -1.21 5.07 -12.81
CA GLY A 106 -0.63 6.03 -11.88
C GLY A 106 -1.23 7.43 -11.94
N LEU A 107 -0.59 8.36 -11.22
CA LEU A 107 -0.90 9.78 -11.18
C LEU A 107 0.30 10.54 -11.75
N THR A 108 0.09 11.40 -12.73
CA THR A 108 1.11 12.27 -13.30
C THR A 108 0.52 13.63 -13.64
N ASN A 109 1.34 14.68 -13.65
CA ASN A 109 0.91 15.98 -14.12
C ASN A 109 1.56 16.28 -15.46
N VAL A 110 0.76 16.80 -16.38
CA VAL A 110 1.22 17.37 -17.64
C VAL A 110 1.29 18.88 -17.46
N THR A 111 2.45 19.44 -17.77
CA THR A 111 2.71 20.88 -17.64
C THR A 111 3.12 21.46 -18.99
N VAL A 112 2.84 22.74 -19.18
CA VAL A 112 3.33 23.47 -20.35
C VAL A 112 4.50 24.33 -19.93
N ARG A 113 5.54 24.36 -20.74
CA ARG A 113 6.71 25.23 -20.57
C ARG A 113 6.96 26.04 -21.83
N LEU A 114 7.36 27.29 -21.65
CA LEU A 114 7.89 28.12 -22.73
C LEU A 114 9.39 27.85 -22.86
N HIS A 115 9.84 27.34 -23.99
CA HIS A 115 11.24 27.08 -24.27
C HIS A 115 11.84 28.20 -25.12
N ASP A 116 13.00 28.72 -24.70
CA ASP A 116 13.87 29.56 -25.52
C ASP A 116 14.90 28.67 -26.22
N LEU A 117 14.76 28.53 -27.54
CA LEU A 117 15.63 27.69 -28.37
C LEU A 117 17.06 28.22 -28.49
N ARG A 118 17.29 29.53 -28.26
CA ARG A 118 18.63 30.13 -28.34
C ARG A 118 19.41 29.97 -27.05
N LEU A 119 18.74 30.16 -25.92
CA LEU A 119 19.36 30.05 -24.59
C LEU A 119 19.26 28.65 -24.00
N ASN A 120 18.48 27.76 -24.63
CA ASN A 120 18.14 26.42 -24.14
C ASN A 120 17.60 26.43 -22.70
N THR A 121 16.80 27.45 -22.40
CA THR A 121 16.14 27.64 -21.11
C THR A 121 14.65 27.40 -21.24
N SER A 122 13.99 27.08 -20.14
CA SER A 122 12.54 26.86 -20.09
C SER A 122 11.93 27.59 -18.92
N GLU A 123 10.81 28.25 -19.15
CA GLU A 123 10.06 28.99 -18.14
C GLU A 123 8.69 28.35 -17.90
N LEU A 124 8.28 28.34 -16.62
CA LEU A 124 6.94 27.95 -16.21
C LEU A 124 5.96 29.15 -16.34
N PRO A 125 4.64 28.89 -16.35
CA PRO A 125 3.63 29.94 -16.30
C PRO A 125 3.88 30.87 -15.11
N THR A 126 3.89 32.19 -15.37
CA THR A 126 4.33 33.21 -14.42
C THR A 126 3.19 33.81 -13.60
N ASN A 127 1.94 33.69 -14.06
CA ASN A 127 0.76 34.08 -13.28
C ASN A 127 0.19 32.84 -12.55
N TRP A 128 0.03 32.94 -11.22
CA TRP A 128 -0.43 31.89 -10.31
C TRP A 128 -1.86 31.40 -10.60
N SER A 129 -2.08 30.66 -11.68
CA SER A 129 -3.27 29.83 -11.84
C SER A 129 -2.97 28.45 -11.27
N ASN A 130 -3.73 28.02 -10.25
CA ASN A 130 -3.71 26.63 -9.76
C ASN A 130 -4.04 25.60 -10.86
N ASP A 131 -4.57 26.05 -12.02
CA ASP A 131 -4.96 25.23 -13.18
C ASP A 131 -3.89 25.16 -14.29
N SER A 132 -2.65 25.57 -14.01
CA SER A 132 -1.56 25.55 -15.01
C SER A 132 -1.00 24.15 -15.27
N GLN A 133 -1.44 23.15 -14.52
CA GLN A 133 -1.07 21.75 -14.67
C GLN A 133 -2.32 20.92 -14.89
N LEU A 134 -2.22 19.94 -15.77
CA LEU A 134 -3.24 18.94 -15.96
C LEU A 134 -2.92 17.72 -15.11
N GLU A 135 -3.76 17.45 -14.12
CA GLU A 135 -3.66 16.24 -13.30
C GLU A 135 -4.24 15.06 -14.09
N VAL A 136 -3.39 14.12 -14.51
CA VAL A 136 -3.79 12.93 -15.26
C VAL A 136 -3.76 11.72 -14.33
N THR A 137 -4.95 11.18 -14.07
CA THR A 137 -5.14 9.91 -13.36
C THR A 137 -5.33 8.80 -14.39
N VAL A 138 -4.35 7.92 -14.53
CA VAL A 138 -4.45 6.72 -15.35
C VAL A 138 -4.91 5.56 -14.48
N GLN A 139 -6.12 5.08 -14.77
CA GLN A 139 -6.77 4.00 -14.05
C GLN A 139 -6.96 2.78 -14.96
N ARG A 140 -7.23 1.62 -14.37
CA ARG A 140 -7.58 0.44 -15.16
C ARG A 140 -8.96 0.65 -15.85
N PRO A 141 -9.18 0.15 -17.07
CA PRO A 141 -10.54 0.04 -17.61
C PRO A 141 -11.39 -0.85 -16.70
N ASN A 142 -12.58 -0.39 -16.32
CA ASN A 142 -13.50 -1.16 -15.48
C ASN A 142 -13.90 -2.46 -16.18
N ARG A 143 -13.42 -3.61 -15.68
CA ARG A 143 -13.84 -4.93 -16.17
C ARG A 143 -14.88 -5.51 -15.22
N VAL A 144 -15.80 -6.31 -15.76
CA VAL A 144 -16.73 -7.13 -14.95
C VAL A 144 -15.94 -7.99 -13.95
N LEU A 145 -14.74 -8.41 -14.36
CA LEU A 145 -13.80 -9.17 -13.55
C LEU A 145 -13.40 -8.46 -12.24
N ASP A 146 -13.25 -7.13 -12.25
CA ASP A 146 -12.84 -6.38 -11.05
C ASP A 146 -13.94 -6.38 -9.97
N HIS A 147 -15.21 -6.35 -10.41
CA HIS A 147 -16.36 -6.45 -9.50
C HIS A 147 -16.47 -7.86 -8.90
N ILE A 148 -16.24 -8.90 -9.70
CA ILE A 148 -16.19 -10.28 -9.23
C ILE A 148 -15.04 -10.46 -8.22
N PHE A 149 -13.87 -9.87 -8.49
CA PHE A 149 -12.72 -9.93 -7.60
C PHE A 149 -12.99 -9.26 -6.25
N LEU A 150 -13.47 -8.01 -6.25
CA LEU A 150 -13.80 -7.30 -5.01
C LEU A 150 -14.91 -8.02 -4.22
N GLY A 151 -15.94 -8.51 -4.92
CA GLY A 151 -17.00 -9.33 -4.32
C GLY A 151 -16.46 -10.60 -3.66
N SER A 152 -15.52 -11.29 -4.32
CA SER A 152 -14.88 -12.49 -3.79
C SER A 152 -14.08 -12.21 -2.52
N ILE A 153 -13.35 -11.08 -2.46
CA ILE A 153 -12.64 -10.65 -1.25
C ILE A 153 -13.62 -10.36 -0.11
N ILE A 154 -14.71 -9.63 -0.38
CA ILE A 154 -15.74 -9.33 0.63
C ILE A 154 -16.33 -10.62 1.20
N VAL A 155 -16.67 -11.60 0.34
CA VAL A 155 -17.20 -12.90 0.76
C VAL A 155 -16.16 -13.65 1.60
N LEU A 156 -14.90 -13.69 1.17
CA LEU A 156 -13.82 -14.33 1.92
C LEU A 156 -13.66 -13.70 3.32
N MET A 157 -13.56 -12.38 3.39
CA MET A 157 -13.39 -11.66 4.65
C MET A 157 -14.60 -11.87 5.57
N SER A 158 -15.82 -11.86 5.01
CA SER A 158 -17.02 -12.13 5.79
C SER A 158 -17.01 -13.54 6.39
N LEU A 159 -16.64 -14.56 5.60
CA LEU A 159 -16.54 -15.94 6.09
C LEU A 159 -15.45 -16.11 7.14
N LEU A 160 -14.29 -15.46 6.97
CA LEU A 160 -13.19 -15.47 7.94
C LEU A 160 -13.62 -14.84 9.28
N TYR A 161 -14.28 -13.68 9.24
CA TYR A 161 -14.74 -13.00 10.45
C TYR A 161 -15.90 -13.72 11.15
N ILE A 162 -16.82 -14.35 10.38
CA ILE A 162 -17.81 -15.27 10.97
C ILE A 162 -17.10 -16.40 11.71
N ASN A 163 -16.01 -16.94 11.17
CA ASN A 163 -15.27 -18.00 11.85
C ASN A 163 -14.57 -17.51 13.11
N PHE A 164 -13.90 -16.36 13.05
CA PHE A 164 -13.27 -15.77 14.24
C PHE A 164 -14.30 -15.52 15.35
N GLY A 165 -15.48 -14.99 15.00
CA GLY A 165 -16.59 -14.87 15.93
C GLY A 165 -17.05 -16.23 16.46
N ALA A 166 -17.14 -17.23 15.60
CA ALA A 166 -17.53 -18.59 15.99
C ALA A 166 -16.48 -19.30 16.87
N ALA A 167 -15.21 -18.89 16.78
CA ALA A 167 -14.09 -19.42 17.56
C ALA A 167 -13.86 -18.69 18.90
N LEU A 168 -14.38 -17.46 19.07
CA LEU A 168 -14.23 -16.65 20.28
C LEU A 168 -15.09 -17.20 21.43
N ASN A 169 -14.66 -18.30 22.06
CA ASN A 169 -15.33 -18.90 23.22
C ASN A 169 -14.72 -18.33 24.52
N LEU A 170 -15.50 -18.30 25.60
CA LEU A 170 -15.05 -18.04 26.98
C LEU A 170 -13.86 -18.91 27.39
N GLU A 171 -13.80 -20.14 26.89
CA GLU A 171 -12.67 -21.05 27.14
C GLU A 171 -11.35 -20.54 26.53
N VAL A 172 -11.42 -19.91 25.36
CA VAL A 172 -10.25 -19.30 24.71
C VAL A 172 -9.77 -18.12 25.57
N LEU A 173 -10.69 -17.21 25.93
CA LEU A 173 -10.40 -16.08 26.83
C LEU A 173 -9.88 -16.51 28.21
N ARG A 174 -10.33 -17.66 28.74
CA ARG A 174 -9.81 -18.22 29.99
C ARG A 174 -8.31 -18.51 29.92
N GLY A 175 -7.79 -18.89 28.76
CA GLY A 175 -6.36 -19.10 28.53
C GLY A 175 -5.52 -17.83 28.75
N LEU A 176 -6.07 -16.65 28.45
CA LEU A 176 -5.41 -15.37 28.71
C LEU A 176 -5.27 -15.11 30.22
N VAL A 177 -6.30 -15.47 31.00
CA VAL A 177 -6.30 -15.27 32.46
C VAL A 177 -5.38 -16.26 33.17
N THR A 178 -5.31 -17.52 32.70
CA THR A 178 -4.53 -18.56 33.38
C THR A 178 -3.04 -18.49 33.09
N ARG A 179 -2.63 -18.07 31.88
CA ARG A 179 -1.22 -17.88 31.51
C ARG A 179 -1.06 -16.61 30.65
N PRO A 180 -1.08 -15.42 31.26
CA PRO A 180 -1.15 -14.15 30.52
C PRO A 180 0.14 -13.79 29.78
N ILE A 181 1.31 -14.24 30.27
CA ILE A 181 2.61 -13.72 29.81
C ILE A 181 2.80 -13.96 28.30
N GLY A 182 2.68 -15.20 27.83
CA GLY A 182 2.85 -15.54 26.41
C GLY A 182 1.91 -14.76 25.47
N PRO A 183 0.58 -14.81 25.68
CA PRO A 183 -0.38 -14.02 24.90
C PRO A 183 -0.11 -12.52 24.93
N CYS A 184 0.25 -11.94 26.08
CA CYS A 184 0.53 -10.51 26.19
C CYS A 184 1.77 -10.10 25.39
N ILE A 185 2.85 -10.89 25.40
CA ILE A 185 4.05 -10.62 24.59
C ILE A 185 3.66 -10.53 23.12
N GLY A 186 2.96 -11.55 22.64
CA GLY A 186 2.58 -11.59 21.25
C GLY A 186 1.56 -10.52 20.86
N LEU A 187 0.63 -10.15 21.73
CA LEU A 187 -0.27 -9.01 21.51
C LEU A 187 0.49 -7.69 21.44
N VAL A 188 1.46 -7.44 22.33
CA VAL A 188 2.27 -6.22 22.27
C VAL A 188 3.11 -6.20 20.99
N MET A 189 3.75 -7.31 20.63
CA MET A 189 4.54 -7.40 19.41
C MET A 189 3.67 -7.28 18.15
N GLN A 190 2.45 -7.80 18.15
CA GLN A 190 1.51 -7.68 17.03
C GLN A 190 0.92 -6.27 16.92
N LEU A 191 0.46 -5.69 18.02
CA LEU A 191 -0.28 -4.44 18.04
C LEU A 191 0.63 -3.21 18.07
N VAL A 192 1.91 -3.36 18.43
CA VAL A 192 2.88 -2.26 18.48
C VAL A 192 4.12 -2.59 17.66
N GLY A 193 4.72 -3.77 17.87
CA GLY A 193 5.97 -4.15 17.19
C GLY A 193 5.84 -4.17 15.66
N MET A 194 4.84 -4.87 15.12
CA MET A 194 4.64 -5.01 13.68
C MET A 194 4.28 -3.70 12.96
N PRO A 195 3.42 -2.82 13.51
CA PRO A 195 3.20 -1.47 12.99
C PRO A 195 4.48 -0.62 12.92
N LEU A 196 5.29 -0.63 13.98
CA LEU A 196 6.54 0.14 14.01
C LEU A 196 7.57 -0.43 13.01
N LEU A 197 7.66 -1.75 12.94
CA LEU A 197 8.54 -2.46 12.03
C LEU A 197 8.16 -2.20 10.57
N SER A 198 6.87 -2.31 10.22
CA SER A 198 6.40 -2.08 8.86
C SER A 198 6.56 -0.62 8.42
N TYR A 199 6.33 0.33 9.33
CA TYR A 199 6.60 1.74 9.09
C TYR A 199 8.10 1.98 8.82
N ALA A 200 8.97 1.51 9.73
CA ALA A 200 10.41 1.69 9.60
C ALA A 200 10.97 1.06 8.32
N LEU A 201 10.58 -0.19 8.02
CA LEU A 201 10.95 -0.88 6.78
C LEU A 201 10.41 -0.15 5.55
N GLY A 202 9.18 0.37 5.61
CA GLY A 202 8.57 1.12 4.52
C GLY A 202 9.39 2.35 4.18
N VAL A 203 9.73 3.15 5.19
CA VAL A 203 10.55 4.36 5.01
C VAL A 203 11.95 4.03 4.51
N PHE A 204 12.57 2.95 5.00
CA PHE A 204 13.93 2.57 4.63
C PHE A 204 14.03 1.97 3.22
N ILE A 205 13.11 1.08 2.85
CA ILE A 205 13.15 0.36 1.58
C ILE A 205 12.51 1.18 0.45
N PHE A 206 11.48 1.98 0.76
CA PHE A 206 10.71 2.73 -0.24
C PHE A 206 10.72 4.25 0.00
N PRO A 207 11.88 4.91 0.14
CA PRO A 207 11.94 6.32 0.52
C PRO A 207 11.20 7.25 -0.47
N GLN A 208 11.17 6.88 -1.76
CA GLN A 208 10.55 7.65 -2.83
C GLN A 208 9.16 7.13 -3.26
N SER A 209 8.65 6.07 -2.62
CA SER A 209 7.37 5.46 -3.03
C SER A 209 6.41 5.32 -1.85
N PRO A 210 5.67 6.40 -1.50
CA PRO A 210 4.67 6.37 -0.44
C PRO A 210 3.58 5.30 -0.63
N ALA A 211 3.24 4.95 -1.88
CA ALA A 211 2.29 3.87 -2.18
C ALA A 211 2.80 2.51 -1.69
N MET A 212 4.08 2.20 -1.88
CA MET A 212 4.66 0.95 -1.37
C MET A 212 4.81 0.96 0.15
N GLN A 213 5.10 2.14 0.74
CA GLN A 213 5.08 2.34 2.20
C GLN A 213 3.70 2.03 2.77
N LEU A 214 2.62 2.54 2.16
CA LEU A 214 1.24 2.24 2.56
C LEU A 214 0.94 0.75 2.47
N GLY A 215 1.32 0.09 1.37
CA GLY A 215 1.14 -1.35 1.20
C GLY A 215 1.80 -2.17 2.32
N LEU A 216 3.06 -1.85 2.64
CA LEU A 216 3.79 -2.52 3.71
C LEU A 216 3.20 -2.20 5.10
N PHE A 217 2.87 -0.94 5.33
CA PHE A 217 2.32 -0.47 6.61
C PHE A 217 0.98 -1.12 6.91
N PHE A 218 0.04 -1.11 5.96
CA PHE A 218 -1.26 -1.79 6.10
C PHE A 218 -1.11 -3.29 6.33
N THR A 219 -0.06 -3.91 5.78
CA THR A 219 0.27 -5.31 6.08
C THR A 219 0.72 -5.50 7.53
N GLY A 220 1.54 -4.62 8.08
CA GLY A 220 2.03 -4.72 9.46
C GLY A 220 1.04 -4.32 10.55
N ILE A 221 0.06 -3.46 10.24
CA ILE A 221 -1.03 -3.11 11.18
C ILE A 221 -2.19 -4.12 11.15
N SER A 222 -2.21 -5.00 10.15
CA SER A 222 -3.19 -6.08 10.08
C SER A 222 -2.94 -7.07 11.22
N PRO A 223 -3.97 -7.75 11.73
CA PRO A 223 -3.78 -8.82 12.70
C PRO A 223 -3.18 -10.07 12.03
N SER A 224 -2.75 -11.02 12.85
CA SER A 224 -2.34 -12.35 12.39
C SER A 224 -3.47 -13.08 11.65
N GLY A 225 -3.09 -13.86 10.64
CA GLY A 225 -4.00 -14.64 9.79
C GLY A 225 -4.08 -16.11 10.21
N GLY A 226 -5.17 -16.79 9.87
CA GLY A 226 -5.40 -18.18 10.27
C GLY A 226 -4.37 -19.21 9.75
N ALA A 227 -3.48 -18.83 8.84
CA ALA A 227 -2.35 -19.65 8.41
C ALA A 227 -1.34 -19.90 9.55
N SER A 228 -1.24 -18.99 10.52
CA SER A 228 -0.37 -19.15 11.71
C SER A 228 -0.71 -20.40 12.51
N ASN A 229 -2.00 -20.68 12.71
CA ASN A 229 -2.48 -21.87 13.41
C ASN A 229 -1.98 -23.17 12.75
N THR A 230 -1.96 -23.21 11.41
CA THR A 230 -1.47 -24.37 10.65
C THR A 230 0.05 -24.50 10.79
N TRP A 231 0.80 -23.41 10.67
CA TRP A 231 2.25 -23.41 10.81
C TRP A 231 2.70 -23.75 12.23
N ALA A 232 2.01 -23.23 13.24
CA ALA A 232 2.24 -23.59 14.64
C ALA A 232 2.02 -25.10 14.84
N ALA A 233 0.95 -25.67 14.28
CA ALA A 233 0.70 -27.12 14.37
C ALA A 233 1.79 -27.95 13.65
N VAL A 234 2.19 -27.55 12.45
CA VAL A 234 3.19 -28.26 11.64
C VAL A 234 4.58 -28.22 12.27
N LEU A 235 4.95 -27.10 12.90
CA LEU A 235 6.27 -26.90 13.51
C LEU A 235 6.32 -27.31 15.00
N GLY A 236 5.24 -27.85 15.56
CA GLY A 236 5.20 -28.33 16.94
C GLY A 236 5.07 -27.23 18.00
N GLY A 237 4.49 -26.09 17.64
CA GLY A 237 4.11 -25.02 18.56
C GLY A 237 2.83 -25.33 19.36
N ASN A 238 2.51 -24.43 20.29
CA ASN A 238 1.31 -24.45 21.10
C ASN A 238 0.10 -23.91 20.31
N ILE A 239 -0.69 -24.83 19.75
CA ILE A 239 -1.88 -24.49 18.95
C ILE A 239 -2.91 -23.70 19.76
N HIS A 240 -3.07 -23.99 21.06
CA HIS A 240 -4.02 -23.26 21.90
C HIS A 240 -3.63 -21.79 22.07
N LEU A 241 -2.33 -21.53 22.23
CA LEU A 241 -1.79 -20.18 22.30
C LEU A 241 -1.96 -19.42 20.97
N SER A 242 -1.67 -20.08 19.84
CA SER A 242 -1.85 -19.50 18.49
C SER A 242 -3.31 -19.07 18.28
N VAL A 243 -4.26 -19.97 18.51
CA VAL A 243 -5.69 -19.69 18.32
C VAL A 243 -6.17 -18.56 19.24
N LEU A 244 -5.71 -18.53 20.50
CA LEU A 244 -6.02 -17.45 21.43
C LEU A 244 -5.53 -16.10 20.91
N MET A 245 -4.25 -16.04 20.52
CA MET A 245 -3.63 -14.81 20.03
C MET A 245 -4.26 -14.33 18.71
N THR A 246 -4.50 -15.23 17.75
CA THR A 246 -5.19 -14.88 16.50
C THR A 246 -6.55 -14.27 16.81
N THR A 247 -7.32 -14.90 17.70
CA THR A 247 -8.69 -14.49 18.01
C THR A 247 -8.71 -13.12 18.68
N VAL A 248 -7.90 -12.92 19.74
CA VAL A 248 -7.83 -11.63 20.46
C VAL A 248 -7.24 -10.56 19.56
N GLY A 249 -6.23 -10.87 18.75
CA GLY A 249 -5.62 -9.94 17.81
C GLY A 249 -6.59 -9.46 16.74
N ASN A 250 -7.43 -10.33 16.18
CA ASN A 250 -8.45 -9.95 15.21
C ASN A 250 -9.55 -9.08 15.83
N VAL A 251 -9.91 -9.29 17.11
CA VAL A 251 -10.82 -8.38 17.82
C VAL A 251 -10.15 -7.03 18.11
N ALA A 252 -8.88 -7.03 18.54
CA ALA A 252 -8.13 -5.81 18.79
C ALA A 252 -7.92 -4.97 17.51
N ALA A 253 -7.81 -5.62 16.34
CA ALA A 253 -7.62 -4.99 15.04
C ALA A 253 -8.68 -3.93 14.69
N PHE A 254 -9.93 -4.11 15.15
CA PHE A 254 -10.98 -3.12 14.92
C PHE A 254 -10.65 -1.75 15.52
N ALA A 255 -9.90 -1.72 16.63
CA ALA A 255 -9.46 -0.49 17.26
C ALA A 255 -8.07 -0.08 16.77
N THR A 256 -7.15 -1.03 16.64
CA THR A 256 -5.74 -0.72 16.36
C THR A 256 -5.48 -0.34 14.90
N ILE A 257 -6.20 -0.89 13.92
CA ILE A 257 -6.02 -0.50 12.52
C ILE A 257 -6.36 0.98 12.31
N PRO A 258 -7.55 1.49 12.71
CA PRO A 258 -7.83 2.92 12.65
C PRO A 258 -6.83 3.75 13.44
N LEU A 259 -6.47 3.34 14.66
CA LEU A 259 -5.50 4.05 15.51
C LEU A 259 -4.14 4.25 14.82
N TRP A 260 -3.57 3.18 14.25
CA TRP A 260 -2.29 3.27 13.54
C TRP A 260 -2.40 4.04 12.23
N THR A 261 -3.54 3.94 11.54
CA THR A 261 -3.81 4.75 10.35
C THR A 261 -3.85 6.24 10.71
N PHE A 262 -4.47 6.61 11.82
CA PHE A 262 -4.59 8.00 12.29
C PHE A 262 -3.31 8.57 12.91
N THR A 263 -2.29 7.73 13.11
CA THR A 263 -1.01 8.15 13.69
C THR A 263 0.09 8.05 12.64
N LEU A 264 0.80 6.93 12.56
CA LEU A 264 1.89 6.75 11.60
C LEU A 264 1.40 6.69 10.15
N GLY A 265 0.18 6.19 9.92
CA GLY A 265 -0.42 6.16 8.59
C GLY A 265 -0.56 7.57 7.99
N GLN A 266 -1.01 8.54 8.79
CA GLN A 266 -1.16 9.94 8.37
C GLN A 266 0.14 10.49 7.79
N LEU A 267 1.29 10.20 8.41
CA LEU A 267 2.61 10.64 7.92
C LEU A 267 2.93 10.07 6.52
N ILE A 268 2.53 8.82 6.24
CA ILE A 268 2.73 8.21 4.92
C ILE A 268 1.78 8.84 3.90
N PHE A 269 0.53 9.08 4.28
CA PHE A 269 -0.47 9.73 3.44
C PHE A 269 -0.09 11.18 3.07
N GLU A 270 0.41 11.95 4.04
CA GLU A 270 0.93 13.30 3.81
C GLU A 270 2.11 13.30 2.83
N ARG A 271 3.06 12.36 2.96
CA ARG A 271 4.15 12.19 1.98
C ARG A 271 3.66 11.81 0.60
N ALA A 272 2.52 11.14 0.51
CA ALA A 272 1.89 10.81 -0.76
C ALA A 272 1.09 11.98 -1.35
N GLY A 273 0.95 13.11 -0.65
CA GLY A 273 0.07 14.22 -1.04
C GLY A 273 -1.40 13.83 -1.03
N MET A 274 -1.78 12.83 -0.23
CA MET A 274 -3.14 12.29 -0.18
C MET A 274 -3.76 12.52 1.19
N GLU A 275 -5.06 12.84 1.21
CA GLU A 275 -5.84 12.81 2.44
C GLU A 275 -6.15 11.37 2.85
N VAL A 276 -6.08 11.09 4.15
CA VAL A 276 -6.43 9.77 4.68
C VAL A 276 -7.94 9.55 4.51
N PRO A 277 -8.39 8.46 3.89
CA PRO A 277 -9.82 8.17 3.71
C PRO A 277 -10.45 7.61 5.00
N TYR A 278 -10.44 8.39 6.09
CA TYR A 278 -10.84 8.00 7.43
C TYR A 278 -12.22 7.34 7.48
N ARG A 279 -13.21 7.99 6.85
CA ARG A 279 -14.60 7.50 6.81
C ARG A 279 -14.69 6.12 6.16
N LYS A 280 -13.97 5.89 5.07
CA LYS A 280 -14.00 4.61 4.36
C LYS A 280 -13.35 3.52 5.20
N ILE A 281 -12.16 3.76 5.75
CA ILE A 281 -11.45 2.78 6.60
C ILE A 281 -12.32 2.39 7.80
N ALA A 282 -12.89 3.38 8.51
CA ALA A 282 -13.79 3.14 9.63
C ALA A 282 -15.04 2.35 9.20
N THR A 283 -15.62 2.65 8.04
CA THR A 283 -16.79 1.94 7.51
C THR A 283 -16.46 0.47 7.18
N TYR A 284 -15.32 0.19 6.55
CA TYR A 284 -14.91 -1.18 6.23
C TYR A 284 -14.55 -1.98 7.48
N CYS A 285 -13.85 -1.38 8.44
CA CYS A 285 -13.60 -1.99 9.75
C CYS A 285 -14.93 -2.29 10.47
N ALA A 286 -15.86 -1.33 10.53
CA ALA A 286 -17.18 -1.55 11.12
C ALA A 286 -17.99 -2.62 10.37
N GLY A 287 -17.87 -2.66 9.05
CA GLY A 287 -18.49 -3.69 8.21
C GLY A 287 -18.04 -5.10 8.55
N LEU A 288 -16.79 -5.28 8.99
CA LEU A 288 -16.26 -6.58 9.43
C LEU A 288 -16.72 -6.98 10.86
N ILE A 289 -17.27 -6.04 11.65
CA ILE A 289 -17.88 -6.35 12.96
C ILE A 289 -19.17 -7.15 12.78
N VAL A 290 -19.94 -6.86 11.73
CA VAL A 290 -21.21 -7.57 11.44
C VAL A 290 -21.01 -9.09 11.27
N PRO A 291 -20.14 -9.58 10.37
CA PRO A 291 -19.87 -11.02 10.25
C PRO A 291 -19.30 -11.61 11.54
N LEU A 292 -18.47 -10.87 12.29
CA LEU A 292 -17.96 -11.33 13.59
C LEU A 292 -19.10 -11.59 14.60
N ILE A 293 -20.05 -10.64 14.73
CA ILE A 293 -21.22 -10.80 15.61
C ILE A 293 -22.07 -11.98 15.17
N ILE A 294 -22.27 -12.17 13.86
CA ILE A 294 -22.98 -13.34 13.32
C ILE A 294 -22.29 -14.63 13.77
N GLY A 295 -20.96 -14.70 13.66
CA GLY A 295 -20.16 -15.82 14.17
C GLY A 295 -20.38 -16.11 15.64
N LEU A 296 -20.36 -15.07 16.48
CA LEU A 296 -20.61 -15.16 17.92
C LEU A 296 -22.01 -15.68 18.24
N VAL A 297 -23.02 -15.20 17.52
CA VAL A 297 -24.41 -15.65 17.69
C VAL A 297 -24.55 -17.12 17.31
N ILE A 298 -23.89 -17.56 16.22
CA ILE A 298 -23.88 -18.97 15.81
C ILE A 298 -23.23 -19.85 16.88
N GLN A 299 -22.10 -19.40 17.44
CA GLN A 299 -21.42 -20.10 18.53
C GLN A 299 -22.33 -20.30 19.73
N LYS A 300 -23.02 -19.23 20.15
CA LYS A 300 -23.92 -19.27 21.30
C LYS A 300 -25.15 -20.15 21.07
N ARG A 301 -25.67 -20.21 19.82
CA ARG A 301 -26.89 -20.96 19.50
C ARG A 301 -26.65 -22.42 19.16
N SER A 302 -25.52 -22.78 18.55
CA SER A 302 -25.27 -24.17 18.13
C SER A 302 -23.77 -24.50 18.02
N SER A 303 -23.29 -25.30 18.96
CA SER A 303 -21.95 -25.89 18.93
C SER A 303 -21.75 -26.84 17.74
N ARG A 304 -22.82 -27.49 17.26
CA ARG A 304 -22.80 -28.36 16.08
C ARG A 304 -22.50 -27.56 14.81
N LEU A 305 -23.21 -26.44 14.59
CA LEU A 305 -22.98 -25.57 13.43
C LEU A 305 -21.58 -24.95 13.46
N THR A 306 -21.13 -24.53 14.64
CA THR A 306 -19.77 -23.99 14.84
C THR A 306 -18.70 -24.98 14.39
N ARG A 307 -18.80 -26.25 14.78
CA ARG A 307 -17.85 -27.29 14.39
C ARG A 307 -17.82 -27.52 12.88
N VAL A 308 -18.98 -27.45 12.23
CA VAL A 308 -19.09 -27.58 10.77
C VAL A 308 -18.45 -26.37 10.07
N LEU A 309 -18.75 -25.15 10.51
CA LEU A 309 -18.16 -23.90 10.00
C LEU A 309 -16.64 -23.89 10.10
N VAL A 310 -16.10 -24.25 11.26
CA VAL A 310 -14.65 -24.32 11.48
C VAL A 310 -13.99 -25.37 10.59
N ARG A 311 -14.65 -26.51 10.35
CA ARG A 311 -14.13 -27.56 9.48
C ARG A 311 -14.19 -27.18 7.99
N LEU A 312 -15.26 -26.54 7.52
CA LEU A 312 -15.39 -26.08 6.13
C LEU A 312 -14.48 -24.89 5.82
N LEU A 313 -14.09 -24.09 6.82
CA LEU A 313 -13.29 -22.90 6.58
C LEU A 313 -11.93 -23.22 5.95
N LYS A 314 -11.25 -24.28 6.39
CA LYS A 314 -9.92 -24.64 5.88
C LYS A 314 -9.91 -24.82 4.36
N PRO A 315 -10.73 -25.71 3.76
CA PRO A 315 -10.77 -25.85 2.32
C PRO A 315 -11.33 -24.59 1.63
N ILE A 316 -12.41 -23.98 2.13
CA ILE A 316 -13.01 -22.79 1.50
C ILE A 316 -12.02 -21.63 1.44
N SER A 317 -11.32 -21.34 2.54
CA SER A 317 -10.37 -20.22 2.61
C SER A 317 -9.15 -20.48 1.73
N ALA A 318 -8.68 -21.73 1.68
CA ALA A 318 -7.59 -22.10 0.77
C ALA A 318 -8.01 -21.94 -0.70
N THR A 319 -9.21 -22.39 -1.06
CA THR A 319 -9.75 -22.25 -2.42
C THR A 319 -9.97 -20.79 -2.80
N LEU A 320 -10.62 -19.98 -1.95
CA LEU A 320 -10.82 -18.55 -2.22
C LEU A 320 -9.50 -17.79 -2.26
N LEU A 321 -8.54 -18.12 -1.40
CA LEU A 321 -7.20 -17.53 -1.45
C LEU A 321 -6.50 -17.86 -2.76
N LEU A 322 -6.58 -19.12 -3.22
CA LEU A 322 -6.03 -19.53 -4.51
C LEU A 322 -6.72 -18.79 -5.66
N ILE A 323 -8.04 -18.64 -5.62
CA ILE A 323 -8.80 -17.83 -6.59
C ILE A 323 -8.28 -16.38 -6.56
N ILE A 324 -8.15 -15.75 -5.39
CA ILE A 324 -7.63 -14.39 -5.27
C ILE A 324 -6.22 -14.27 -5.83
N ILE A 325 -5.33 -15.24 -5.58
CA ILE A 325 -3.97 -15.24 -6.13
C ILE A 325 -4.00 -15.38 -7.65
N VAL A 326 -4.76 -16.33 -8.19
CA VAL A 326 -4.89 -16.54 -9.64
C VAL A 326 -5.48 -15.31 -10.32
N PHE A 327 -6.56 -14.75 -9.77
CA PHE A 327 -7.15 -13.51 -10.27
C PHE A 327 -6.20 -12.32 -10.10
N ALA A 328 -5.43 -12.24 -9.01
CA ALA A 328 -4.42 -11.21 -8.84
C ALA A 328 -3.38 -11.33 -9.97
N ILE A 329 -2.85 -12.51 -10.24
CA ILE A 329 -1.88 -12.75 -11.32
C ILE A 329 -2.47 -12.41 -12.70
N ILE A 330 -3.68 -12.89 -13.02
CA ILE A 330 -4.31 -12.68 -14.35
C ILE A 330 -4.66 -11.21 -14.56
N THR A 331 -5.33 -10.59 -13.59
CA THR A 331 -5.84 -9.22 -13.75
C THR A 331 -4.74 -8.18 -13.58
N ASN A 332 -3.68 -8.54 -12.86
CA ASN A 332 -2.58 -7.66 -12.54
C ASN A 332 -1.25 -8.14 -13.13
N TYR A 333 -1.24 -8.75 -14.32
CA TYR A 333 0.02 -9.09 -14.99
C TYR A 333 0.97 -7.87 -15.09
N TYR A 334 0.40 -6.67 -15.24
CA TYR A 334 1.16 -5.42 -15.23
C TYR A 334 1.78 -5.08 -13.86
N LEU A 335 1.24 -5.56 -12.73
CA LEU A 335 1.85 -5.39 -11.40
C LEU A 335 3.15 -6.18 -11.27
N PHE A 336 3.40 -7.21 -12.10
CA PHE A 336 4.72 -7.83 -12.18
C PHE A 336 5.78 -6.87 -12.71
N TYR A 337 5.43 -5.87 -13.52
CA TYR A 337 6.38 -4.81 -13.90
C TYR A 337 6.69 -3.86 -12.74
N LEU A 338 5.77 -3.72 -11.78
CA LEU A 338 6.02 -3.00 -10.52
C LEU A 338 6.79 -3.86 -9.51
N PHE A 339 6.86 -5.18 -9.71
CA PHE A 339 7.53 -6.11 -8.82
C PHE A 339 9.05 -5.95 -8.93
N SER A 340 9.58 -5.09 -8.07
CA SER A 340 11.01 -4.81 -7.98
C SER A 340 11.67 -5.70 -6.93
N TRP A 341 13.01 -5.80 -6.98
CA TRP A 341 13.78 -6.52 -5.97
C TRP A 341 13.53 -5.94 -4.57
N GLN A 342 13.27 -4.62 -4.45
CA GLN A 342 12.91 -3.97 -3.19
C GLN A 342 11.61 -4.55 -2.60
N ILE A 343 10.61 -4.84 -3.43
CA ILE A 343 9.34 -5.44 -2.99
C ILE A 343 9.56 -6.87 -2.51
N ALA A 344 10.37 -7.66 -3.21
CA ALA A 344 10.73 -9.01 -2.76
C ALA A 344 11.45 -8.98 -1.40
N VAL A 345 12.42 -8.08 -1.25
CA VAL A 345 13.16 -7.89 0.01
C VAL A 345 12.23 -7.43 1.13
N ALA A 346 11.36 -6.43 0.90
CA ALA A 346 10.39 -6.00 1.90
C ALA A 346 9.42 -7.13 2.28
N GLY A 347 8.94 -7.88 1.28
CA GLY A 347 8.05 -9.02 1.42
C GLY A 347 8.63 -10.13 2.29
N LEU A 348 9.94 -10.37 2.18
CA LEU A 348 10.65 -11.33 3.02
C LEU A 348 11.05 -10.75 4.38
N ALA A 349 11.50 -9.49 4.42
CA ALA A 349 12.04 -8.85 5.61
C ALA A 349 10.99 -8.63 6.69
N LEU A 350 9.79 -8.16 6.33
CA LEU A 350 8.72 -7.91 7.31
C LEU A 350 8.34 -9.17 8.12
N PRO A 351 7.95 -10.30 7.51
CA PRO A 351 7.64 -11.51 8.27
C PRO A 351 8.87 -12.08 8.98
N SER A 352 10.05 -12.05 8.35
CA SER A 352 11.28 -12.58 8.94
C SER A 352 11.70 -11.83 10.20
N LEU A 353 11.68 -10.51 10.17
CA LEU A 353 11.97 -9.67 11.33
C LEU A 353 10.87 -9.80 12.40
N GLY A 354 9.61 -9.95 11.98
CA GLY A 354 8.51 -10.30 12.89
C GLY A 354 8.78 -11.59 13.66
N TYR A 355 9.16 -12.68 12.96
CA TYR A 355 9.54 -13.95 13.58
C TYR A 355 10.71 -13.77 14.56
N ILE A 356 11.77 -13.09 14.14
CA ILE A 356 13.00 -12.92 14.94
C ILE A 356 12.71 -12.11 16.20
N PHE A 357 12.10 -10.93 16.08
CA PHE A 357 11.87 -10.07 17.23
C PHE A 357 10.87 -10.65 18.22
N ALA A 358 9.81 -11.29 17.73
CA ALA A 358 8.84 -11.95 18.60
C ALA A 358 9.43 -13.17 19.31
N TRP A 359 10.28 -13.95 18.63
CA TRP A 359 11.03 -15.03 19.25
C TRP A 359 11.98 -14.52 20.32
N LEU A 360 12.78 -13.47 20.02
CA LEU A 360 13.70 -12.85 20.97
C LEU A 360 12.96 -12.31 22.19
N ALA A 361 11.88 -11.56 22.00
CA ALA A 361 11.05 -11.05 23.09
C ALA A 361 10.50 -12.20 23.97
N SER A 362 10.05 -13.28 23.35
CA SER A 362 9.56 -14.47 24.06
C SER A 362 10.67 -15.16 24.87
N LYS A 363 11.88 -15.25 24.32
CA LYS A 363 13.05 -15.84 25.01
C LYS A 363 13.54 -14.98 26.16
N LEU A 364 13.58 -13.65 26.00
CA LEU A 364 13.92 -12.69 27.06
C LEU A 364 12.95 -12.77 28.24
N LEU A 365 11.68 -13.05 27.95
CA LEU A 365 10.63 -13.23 28.95
C LEU A 365 10.41 -14.71 29.31
N HIS A 366 11.46 -15.52 29.12
CA HIS A 366 11.58 -16.90 29.61
C HIS A 366 10.44 -17.84 29.18
N GLN A 367 9.84 -17.61 28.00
CA GLN A 367 8.88 -18.56 27.43
C GLN A 367 9.58 -19.86 27.01
N ASN A 368 8.87 -20.98 27.15
CA ASN A 368 9.34 -22.27 26.69
C ASN A 368 9.47 -22.29 25.15
N ALA A 369 10.15 -23.30 24.60
CA ALA A 369 10.44 -23.34 23.17
C ALA A 369 9.18 -23.39 22.29
N ALA A 370 8.14 -24.11 22.72
CA ALA A 370 6.89 -24.25 21.96
C ALA A 370 6.08 -22.93 21.94
N ASP A 371 5.99 -22.25 23.08
CA ASP A 371 5.29 -20.97 23.21
C ASP A 371 6.06 -19.86 22.50
N ALA A 372 7.39 -19.80 22.64
CA ALA A 372 8.23 -18.84 21.92
C ALA A 372 8.15 -19.01 20.39
N LEU A 373 8.14 -20.26 19.90
CA LEU A 373 7.93 -20.56 18.49
C LEU A 373 6.55 -20.12 18.02
N THR A 374 5.53 -20.35 18.85
CA THR A 374 4.14 -19.96 18.53
C THR A 374 4.00 -18.45 18.44
N ILE A 375 4.51 -17.72 19.44
CA ILE A 375 4.49 -16.25 19.46
C ILE A 375 5.24 -15.69 18.25
N ALA A 376 6.38 -16.30 17.89
CA ALA A 376 7.12 -15.92 16.69
C ALA A 376 6.26 -16.07 15.43
N ILE A 377 5.75 -17.27 15.17
CA ILE A 377 4.90 -17.59 13.99
C ILE A 377 3.69 -16.66 13.94
N GLU A 378 3.04 -16.45 15.07
CA GLU A 378 1.82 -15.65 15.17
C GLU A 378 2.08 -14.16 14.89
N VAL A 379 3.21 -13.60 15.32
CA VAL A 379 3.55 -12.19 15.05
C VAL A 379 4.04 -11.96 13.63
N GLY A 380 4.84 -12.89 13.09
CA GLY A 380 5.42 -12.70 11.75
C GLY A 380 4.43 -12.99 10.62
N ILE A 381 3.46 -13.90 10.81
CA ILE A 381 2.41 -14.15 9.81
C ILE A 381 1.34 -13.07 9.93
N GLN A 382 1.20 -12.26 8.89
CA GLN A 382 0.17 -11.24 8.82
C GLN A 382 -1.02 -11.66 7.96
N ASN A 383 -2.20 -11.14 8.29
CA ASN A 383 -3.38 -11.30 7.45
C ASN A 383 -3.35 -10.29 6.29
N THR A 384 -2.60 -10.66 5.25
CA THR A 384 -2.48 -9.87 4.01
C THR A 384 -3.81 -9.67 3.30
N GLY A 385 -4.80 -10.55 3.50
CA GLY A 385 -6.14 -10.40 2.96
C GLY A 385 -6.88 -9.19 3.53
N ILE A 386 -6.75 -8.91 4.84
CA ILE A 386 -7.32 -7.70 5.46
C ILE A 386 -6.62 -6.44 4.91
N ALA A 387 -5.29 -6.47 4.77
CA ALA A 387 -4.54 -5.36 4.19
C ALA A 387 -5.01 -5.04 2.76
N ILE A 388 -5.13 -6.05 1.90
CA ILE A 388 -5.61 -5.90 0.52
C ILE A 388 -7.05 -5.37 0.50
N PHE A 389 -7.93 -5.93 1.34
CA PHE A 389 -9.33 -5.51 1.44
C PHE A 389 -9.46 -4.03 1.81
N LEU A 390 -8.71 -3.58 2.83
CA LEU A 390 -8.74 -2.19 3.28
C LEU A 390 -8.13 -1.24 2.24
N LEU A 391 -7.01 -1.60 1.61
CA LEU A 391 -6.36 -0.78 0.60
C LEU A 391 -7.25 -0.59 -0.63
N LEU A 392 -7.83 -1.66 -1.18
CA LEU A 392 -8.72 -1.59 -2.33
C LEU A 392 -10.01 -0.84 -2.00
N GLY A 393 -10.63 -1.14 -0.85
CA GLY A 393 -11.87 -0.48 -0.44
C GLY A 393 -11.68 1.00 -0.15
N ALA A 394 -10.62 1.37 0.57
CA ALA A 394 -10.41 2.74 1.03
C ALA A 394 -9.83 3.66 -0.05
N LEU A 395 -8.82 3.19 -0.81
CA LEU A 395 -8.05 4.03 -1.73
C LEU A 395 -8.62 4.05 -3.15
N GLY A 396 -9.26 2.96 -3.60
CA GLY A 396 -9.74 2.83 -4.98
C GLY A 396 -8.62 2.82 -6.03
N SER A 397 -8.97 2.65 -7.30
CA SER A 397 -8.00 2.70 -8.40
C SER A 397 -7.61 4.17 -8.71
N PRO A 398 -6.34 4.48 -9.03
CA PRO A 398 -5.20 3.58 -9.25
C PRO A 398 -4.39 3.24 -7.99
N VAL A 399 -4.52 4.03 -6.92
CA VAL A 399 -3.63 3.97 -5.75
C VAL A 399 -3.75 2.65 -5.00
N GLY A 400 -4.98 2.19 -4.76
CA GLY A 400 -5.26 0.91 -4.13
C GLY A 400 -4.58 -0.24 -4.86
N ASP A 401 -4.70 -0.28 -6.19
CA ASP A 401 -4.10 -1.34 -7.02
C ASP A 401 -2.57 -1.38 -6.86
N ILE A 402 -1.90 -0.22 -6.91
CA ILE A 402 -0.44 -0.12 -6.71
C ILE A 402 -0.03 -0.59 -5.31
N THR A 403 -0.77 -0.17 -4.27
CA THR A 403 -0.42 -0.49 -2.88
C THR A 403 -0.54 -1.98 -2.56
N THR A 404 -1.41 -2.72 -3.26
CA THR A 404 -1.64 -4.16 -2.99
C THR A 404 -0.50 -5.09 -3.40
N VAL A 405 0.45 -4.62 -4.21
CA VAL A 405 1.60 -5.43 -4.65
C VAL A 405 2.42 -5.92 -3.45
N VAL A 406 2.62 -5.04 -2.46
CA VAL A 406 3.45 -5.35 -1.29
C VAL A 406 2.79 -6.40 -0.38
N PRO A 407 1.51 -6.27 0.03
CA PRO A 407 0.81 -7.35 0.74
C PRO A 407 0.83 -8.70 0.02
N VAL A 408 0.70 -8.71 -1.32
CA VAL A 408 0.79 -9.94 -2.11
C VAL A 408 2.20 -10.53 -2.03
N ALA A 409 3.23 -9.70 -2.17
CA ALA A 409 4.62 -10.13 -2.02
C ALA A 409 4.88 -10.71 -0.62
N VAL A 410 4.42 -10.05 0.44
CA VAL A 410 4.50 -10.56 1.81
C VAL A 410 3.80 -11.92 1.91
N ALA A 411 2.60 -12.07 1.34
CA ALA A 411 1.86 -13.34 1.39
C ALA A 411 2.64 -14.51 0.75
N VAL A 412 3.30 -14.25 -0.39
CA VAL A 412 4.11 -15.24 -1.11
C VAL A 412 5.42 -15.56 -0.37
N MET A 413 6.05 -14.56 0.24
CA MET A 413 7.34 -14.72 0.91
C MET A 413 7.23 -15.27 2.34
N THR A 414 6.10 -15.04 3.02
CA THR A 414 5.84 -15.46 4.42
C THR A 414 6.11 -16.94 4.71
N PRO A 415 5.74 -17.90 3.84
CA PRO A 415 5.99 -19.32 4.07
C PRO A 415 7.46 -19.73 3.93
N LEU A 416 8.30 -18.96 3.21
CA LEU A 416 9.66 -19.40 2.85
C LEU A 416 10.56 -19.66 4.08
N PRO A 417 10.66 -18.75 5.08
CA PRO A 417 11.46 -19.02 6.27
C PRO A 417 10.94 -20.24 7.06
N LEU A 418 9.62 -20.41 7.13
CA LEU A 418 8.98 -21.50 7.86
C LEU A 418 9.17 -22.86 7.18
N LEU A 419 9.11 -22.89 5.84
CA LEU A 419 9.48 -24.05 5.04
C LEU A 419 10.94 -24.43 5.25
N GLY A 420 11.85 -23.44 5.31
CA GLY A 420 13.25 -23.67 5.65
C GLY A 420 13.42 -24.36 7.00
N ILE A 421 12.74 -23.88 8.04
CA ILE A 421 12.74 -24.49 9.38
C ILE A 421 12.14 -25.91 9.33
N TYR A 422 11.04 -26.11 8.61
CA TYR A 422 10.40 -27.42 8.46
C TYR A 422 11.32 -28.45 7.81
N VAL A 423 11.96 -28.07 6.68
CA VAL A 423 12.90 -28.93 5.96
C VAL A 423 14.11 -29.23 6.84
N TYR A 424 14.68 -28.22 7.50
CA TYR A 424 15.79 -28.40 8.43
C TYR A 424 15.44 -29.40 9.55
N ASN A 425 14.29 -29.22 10.19
CA ASN A 425 13.83 -30.12 11.26
C ASN A 425 13.62 -31.55 10.76
N ARG A 426 13.11 -31.73 9.53
CA ARG A 426 12.95 -33.06 8.91
C ARG A 426 14.29 -33.72 8.60
N CYS A 427 15.23 -32.98 8.00
CA CYS A 427 16.55 -33.51 7.65
C CYS A 427 17.42 -33.81 8.88
N CYS A 428 17.42 -32.92 9.88
CA CYS A 428 18.24 -33.09 11.09
C CYS A 428 17.67 -34.15 12.05
N ARG A 429 16.35 -34.28 12.21
CA ARG A 429 15.77 -35.37 13.01
C ARG A 429 16.02 -36.74 12.37
N HIS A 430 16.06 -36.84 11.05
CA HIS A 430 16.41 -38.08 10.37
C HIS A 430 17.85 -38.52 10.70
N LYS A 431 18.81 -37.57 10.63
CA LYS A 431 20.21 -37.84 10.96
C LYS A 431 20.46 -38.25 12.42
N ILE A 432 19.71 -37.68 13.37
CA ILE A 432 19.83 -38.05 14.79
C ILE A 432 19.24 -39.46 15.03
N SER A 433 18.14 -39.80 14.36
CA SER A 433 17.55 -41.14 14.44
C SER A 433 18.45 -42.22 13.83
N GLU A 434 19.10 -41.93 12.70
CA GLU A 434 20.07 -42.84 12.05
C GLU A 434 21.36 -42.97 12.87
N GLY A 435 21.85 -41.86 13.44
CA GLY A 435 23.03 -41.87 14.33
C GLY A 435 22.79 -42.65 15.63
N SER A 436 21.64 -42.46 16.27
CA SER A 436 21.29 -43.20 17.50
C SER A 436 21.00 -44.67 17.25
N ALA A 437 20.48 -45.05 16.07
CA ALA A 437 20.31 -46.44 15.68
C ALA A 437 21.66 -47.12 15.41
N GLY A 438 22.57 -46.46 14.69
CA GLY A 438 23.91 -46.98 14.41
C GLY A 438 24.83 -47.05 15.63
N GLU A 439 24.60 -46.22 16.65
CA GLU A 439 25.35 -46.28 17.91
C GLU A 439 24.80 -47.35 18.86
N ALA A 440 23.48 -47.59 18.87
CA ALA A 440 22.88 -48.74 19.56
C ALA A 440 23.30 -50.08 18.95
N GLU A 441 23.53 -50.15 17.64
CA GLU A 441 23.99 -51.35 16.93
C GLU A 441 25.49 -51.63 17.13
N ARG A 442 26.29 -50.64 17.56
CA ARG A 442 27.71 -50.80 17.92
C ARG A 442 27.93 -51.21 19.38
N ILE A 443 26.90 -51.15 20.21
CA ILE A 443 26.96 -51.47 21.65
C ILE A 443 26.46 -52.90 21.94
N VAL A 444 26.02 -53.64 20.91
CA VAL A 444 25.59 -55.06 21.00
C VAL A 444 26.68 -56.00 20.56
#